data_AF-A0A7W9TX21-F1
#
_entry.id   AF-A0A7W9TX21-F1
#
_cell.length_a   1.000
_cell.length_b   1.000
_cell.length_c   1.000
_cell.angle_alpha   90.00
_cell.angle_beta   90.00
_cell.angle_gamma   90.00
#
_symmetry.space_group_name_H-M   'P 1'
#
loop_
_entity.id
_entity.type
_entity.pdbx_description
1 polymer ?
#
loop_
_entity_poly.entity_id
_entity_poly.type
_entity_poly.pdbx_seq_one_letter_code
_entity_poly.pdbx_strand_id
1 'polypeptide(L)'
;MKKTGATDMVVLTLILLGVLMSAAAQVMLKVGMSAPDAQVALGRGEILRLAMSLSHSPWLIGGLVTYGLSVVIWLVVLSRVDVSYAYPFVALGMVVTTFSGHYLLGESLPAMRLVGVAVIVIGVALLALSYPKTHSGHVRRVASGVSTNGGPAAAERKPDAAIASLTAGRPSAHPD
;
A
#
# COMPACT_ATOMS: atom_id res chain seq x y z
N MET A 1 -14.63 -23.24 -14.71
CA MET A 1 -14.71 -22.49 -13.43
C MET A 1 -13.73 -23.11 -12.42
N LYS A 2 -12.52 -22.54 -12.26
CA LYS A 2 -11.51 -22.99 -11.25
C LYS A 2 -10.36 -21.99 -10.98
N LYS A 3 -10.41 -20.76 -11.50
CA LYS A 3 -9.26 -19.82 -11.47
C LYS A 3 -9.13 -18.98 -10.18
N THR A 4 -10.10 -19.03 -9.27
CA THR A 4 -10.12 -18.13 -8.09
C THR A 4 -9.05 -18.49 -7.05
N GLY A 5 -8.85 -19.79 -6.76
CA GLY A 5 -7.89 -20.19 -5.72
C GLY A 5 -6.42 -19.93 -6.06
N ALA A 6 -6.05 -19.98 -7.35
CA ALA A 6 -4.66 -19.75 -7.77
C ALA A 6 -4.26 -18.27 -7.59
N THR A 7 -5.15 -17.33 -7.90
CA THR A 7 -4.89 -15.89 -7.74
C THR A 7 -4.74 -15.51 -6.27
N ASP A 8 -5.58 -16.07 -5.39
CA ASP A 8 -5.51 -15.84 -3.95
C ASP A 8 -4.19 -16.36 -3.35
N MET A 9 -3.77 -17.57 -3.76
CA MET A 9 -2.48 -18.12 -3.36
C MET A 9 -1.29 -17.29 -3.86
N VAL A 10 -1.36 -16.78 -5.09
CA VAL A 10 -0.32 -15.90 -5.64
C VAL A 10 -0.24 -14.59 -4.84
N VAL A 11 -1.37 -13.97 -4.51
CA VAL A 11 -1.41 -12.74 -3.71
C VAL A 11 -0.83 -12.98 -2.31
N LEU A 12 -1.25 -14.05 -1.63
CA LEU A 12 -0.71 -14.40 -0.32
C LEU A 12 0.81 -14.64 -0.39
N THR A 13 1.28 -15.33 -1.42
CA THR A 13 2.71 -15.57 -1.64
C THR A 13 3.46 -14.25 -1.82
N LEU A 14 2.92 -13.31 -2.61
CA LEU A 14 3.52 -11.99 -2.80
C LEU A 14 3.53 -11.16 -1.51
N ILE A 15 2.47 -11.24 -0.70
CA ILE A 15 2.41 -10.60 0.61
C ILE A 15 3.52 -11.13 1.51
N LEU A 16 3.58 -12.45 1.70
CA LEU A 16 4.58 -13.07 2.56
C LEU A 16 5.99 -12.81 2.07
N LEU A 17 6.23 -12.92 0.76
CA LEU A 17 7.53 -12.61 0.16
C LEU A 17 7.93 -11.15 0.40
N GLY A 18 7.04 -10.20 0.12
CA GLY A 18 7.32 -8.78 0.30
C GLY A 18 7.64 -8.43 1.74
N VAL A 19 6.87 -8.97 2.69
CA VAL A 19 7.06 -8.77 4.12
C VAL A 19 8.35 -9.42 4.62
N LEU A 20 8.67 -10.65 4.21
CA LEU A 20 9.92 -11.33 4.60
C LEU A 20 11.15 -10.64 4.00
N MET A 21 11.08 -10.17 2.74
CA MET A 21 12.14 -9.35 2.16
C MET A 21 12.32 -8.04 2.93
N SER A 22 11.23 -7.42 3.39
CA SER A 22 11.30 -6.21 4.22
C SER A 22 12.00 -6.49 5.55
N ALA A 23 11.65 -7.60 6.22
CA ALA A 23 12.29 -8.02 7.46
C ALA A 23 13.80 -8.28 7.28
N ALA A 24 14.16 -9.03 6.23
CA ALA A 24 15.56 -9.27 5.89
C ALA A 24 16.32 -7.98 5.62
N ALA A 25 15.71 -7.05 4.87
CA ALA A 25 16.30 -5.74 4.59
C ALA A 25 16.53 -4.93 5.88
N GLN A 26 15.57 -4.91 6.81
CA GLN A 26 15.73 -4.21 8.09
C GLN A 26 16.91 -4.76 8.90
N VAL A 27 17.09 -6.08 8.93
CA VAL A 27 18.24 -6.72 9.58
C VAL A 27 19.56 -6.34 8.89
N MET A 28 19.63 -6.42 7.56
CA MET A 28 20.84 -6.07 6.81
C MET A 28 21.23 -4.59 6.97
N LEU A 29 20.25 -3.70 6.92
CA LEU A 29 20.44 -2.27 7.15
C LEU A 29 20.94 -2.01 8.57
N LYS A 30 20.36 -2.69 9.58
CA LYS A 30 20.82 -2.60 10.96
C LYS A 30 22.27 -3.07 11.12
N VAL A 31 22.65 -4.17 10.48
CA VAL A 31 24.04 -4.67 10.45
C VAL A 31 24.97 -3.64 9.80
N GLY A 32 24.60 -3.11 8.63
CA GLY A 32 25.38 -2.09 7.93
C GLY A 32 25.59 -0.82 8.75
N MET A 33 24.57 -0.37 9.48
CA MET A 33 24.64 0.79 10.37
C MET A 33 25.41 0.53 11.66
N SER A 34 25.61 -0.73 12.05
CA SER A 34 26.34 -1.11 13.26
C SER A 34 27.86 -1.23 13.05
N ALA A 35 28.35 -0.93 11.84
CA ALA A 35 29.78 -0.93 11.53
C ALA A 35 30.52 0.11 12.41
N PRO A 36 31.74 -0.22 12.91
CA PRO A 36 32.48 0.68 13.81
C PRO A 36 32.69 2.08 13.25
N ASP A 37 33.08 2.18 11.98
CA ASP A 37 33.33 3.45 11.30
C ASP A 37 32.06 4.32 11.20
N ALA A 38 30.91 3.69 10.96
CA ALA A 38 29.62 4.37 10.91
C ALA A 38 29.21 4.88 12.31
N GLN A 39 29.42 4.07 13.36
CA GLN A 39 29.12 4.46 14.74
C GLN A 39 30.00 5.61 15.23
N VAL A 40 31.29 5.60 14.89
CA VAL A 40 32.22 6.69 15.22
C VAL A 40 31.86 7.98 14.49
N ALA A 41 31.56 7.90 13.19
CA ALA A 41 31.15 9.07 12.40
C ALA A 41 29.83 9.67 12.91
N LEU A 42 28.85 8.83 13.28
CA LEU A 42 27.59 9.25 13.91
C LEU A 42 27.83 9.95 15.25
N GLY A 43 28.67 9.37 16.11
CA GLY A 43 28.99 9.95 17.42
C GLY A 43 29.69 11.31 17.35
N ARG A 44 30.43 11.58 16.26
CA ARG A 44 31.12 12.85 16.01
C ARG A 44 30.30 13.83 15.15
N GLY A 45 29.13 13.43 14.65
CA GLY A 45 28.31 14.26 13.76
C GLY A 45 28.93 14.47 12.36
N GLU A 46 29.87 13.62 11.94
CA GLU A 46 30.59 13.76 10.68
C GLU A 46 29.80 13.14 9.51
N ILE A 47 28.76 13.84 9.05
CA ILE A 47 27.83 13.35 8.01
C ILE A 47 28.55 12.91 6.73
N LEU A 48 29.58 13.65 6.30
CA LEU A 48 30.32 13.34 5.07
C LEU A 48 31.15 12.04 5.19
N ARG A 49 31.78 11.80 6.36
CA ARG A 49 32.51 10.55 6.64
C ARG A 49 31.55 9.38 6.81
N LEU A 50 30.41 9.61 7.44
CA LEU A 50 29.35 8.61 7.54
C LEU A 50 28.90 8.17 6.14
N ALA A 51 28.60 9.10 5.24
CA ALA A 51 28.18 8.79 3.87
C ALA A 51 29.23 7.96 3.12
N MET A 52 30.53 8.31 3.22
CA MET A 52 31.62 7.56 2.59
C MET A 52 31.86 6.16 3.21
N SER A 53 31.67 6.02 4.52
CA SER A 53 31.79 4.73 5.20
C SER A 53 30.64 3.79 4.80
N LEU A 54 29.43 4.35 4.74
CA LEU A 54 28.21 3.63 4.38
C LEU A 54 28.16 3.28 2.89
N SER A 55 28.72 4.10 2.01
CA SER A 55 28.69 3.86 0.55
C SER A 55 29.43 2.61 0.11
N HIS A 56 30.36 2.09 0.91
CA HIS A 56 31.10 0.86 0.61
C HIS A 56 30.64 -0.34 1.44
N SER A 57 29.59 -0.19 2.26
CA SER A 57 29.08 -1.28 3.09
C SER A 57 28.19 -2.22 2.26
N PRO A 58 28.61 -3.47 1.99
CA PRO A 58 27.82 -4.42 1.19
C PRO A 58 26.49 -4.77 1.87
N TRP A 59 26.45 -4.78 3.21
CA TRP A 59 25.25 -5.02 3.99
C TRP A 59 24.23 -3.89 3.85
N LEU A 60 24.70 -2.63 3.83
CA LEU A 60 23.83 -1.48 3.63
C LEU A 60 23.27 -1.46 2.21
N ILE A 61 24.13 -1.61 1.19
CA ILE A 61 23.71 -1.62 -0.21
C ILE A 61 22.75 -2.79 -0.45
N GLY A 62 23.11 -3.99 -0.01
CA GLY A 62 22.26 -5.17 -0.12
C GLY A 62 20.93 -4.99 0.59
N GLY A 63 20.93 -4.42 1.80
CA GLY A 63 19.72 -4.08 2.54
C GLY A 63 18.85 -3.06 1.81
N LEU A 64 19.44 -2.01 1.23
CA LEU A 64 18.73 -0.96 0.51
C LEU A 64 18.09 -1.48 -0.79
N VAL A 65 18.84 -2.28 -1.55
CA VAL A 65 18.34 -2.94 -2.76
C VAL A 65 17.20 -3.91 -2.41
N THR A 66 17.39 -4.73 -1.38
CA THR A 66 16.37 -5.68 -0.91
C THR A 66 15.11 -4.95 -0.43
N TYR A 67 15.27 -3.82 0.26
CA TYR A 67 14.16 -2.98 0.70
C TYR A 67 13.43 -2.36 -0.49
N GLY A 68 14.16 -1.83 -1.47
CA GLY A 68 13.56 -1.29 -2.71
C GLY A 68 12.74 -2.34 -3.46
N LEU A 69 13.27 -3.56 -3.61
CA LEU A 69 12.54 -4.68 -4.22
C LEU A 69 11.31 -5.09 -3.40
N SER A 70 11.43 -5.13 -2.07
CA SER A 70 10.30 -5.38 -1.17
C SER A 70 9.18 -4.36 -1.39
N VAL A 71 9.51 -3.06 -1.52
CA VAL A 71 8.54 -2.01 -1.80
C VAL A 71 7.86 -2.23 -3.16
N VAL A 72 8.59 -2.61 -4.20
CA VAL A 72 7.99 -2.92 -5.51
C VAL A 72 6.98 -4.06 -5.41
N ILE A 73 7.33 -5.15 -4.72
CA ILE A 73 6.42 -6.27 -4.46
C ILE A 73 5.21 -5.79 -3.65
N TRP A 74 5.42 -4.95 -2.66
CA TRP A 74 4.37 -4.39 -1.83
C TRP A 74 3.38 -3.52 -2.62
N LEU A 75 3.86 -2.67 -3.53
CA LEU A 75 3.00 -1.88 -4.42
C LEU A 75 2.14 -2.78 -5.31
N VAL A 76 2.72 -3.87 -5.82
CA VAL A 76 1.97 -4.88 -6.57
C VAL A 76 0.89 -5.55 -5.72
N VAL A 77 1.17 -5.86 -4.45
CA VAL A 77 0.16 -6.36 -3.50
C VAL A 77 -0.97 -5.34 -3.32
N LEU A 78 -0.64 -4.08 -3.02
CA LEU A 78 -1.63 -3.03 -2.79
C LEU A 78 -2.50 -2.74 -4.03
N SER A 79 -1.99 -3.01 -5.23
CA SER A 79 -2.79 -2.92 -6.46
C SER A 79 -3.85 -4.02 -6.61
N ARG A 80 -3.75 -5.11 -5.83
CA ARG A 80 -4.61 -6.31 -5.98
C ARG A 80 -5.51 -6.60 -4.79
N VAL A 81 -5.17 -6.11 -3.61
CA VAL A 81 -5.97 -6.31 -2.39
C VAL A 81 -6.13 -5.02 -1.62
N ASP A 82 -7.22 -4.95 -0.86
CA ASP A 82 -7.46 -3.85 0.05
C ASP A 82 -6.37 -3.81 1.13
N VAL A 83 -5.95 -2.58 1.45
CA VAL A 83 -4.90 -2.29 2.44
C VAL A 83 -5.22 -2.97 3.78
N SER A 84 -6.48 -2.94 4.22
CA SER A 84 -6.93 -3.57 5.46
C SER A 84 -6.70 -5.08 5.50
N TYR A 85 -6.80 -5.77 4.34
CA TYR A 85 -6.51 -7.20 4.24
C TYR A 85 -5.00 -7.49 4.33
N ALA A 86 -4.16 -6.61 3.77
CA ALA A 86 -2.71 -6.81 3.73
C ALA A 86 -2.01 -6.46 5.05
N TYR A 87 -2.50 -5.47 5.79
CA TYR A 87 -1.88 -4.98 7.03
C TYR A 87 -1.63 -6.03 8.13
N PRO A 88 -2.52 -7.00 8.42
CA PRO A 88 -2.21 -8.06 9.39
C PRO A 88 -0.92 -8.82 9.06
N PHE A 89 -0.56 -8.96 7.79
CA PHE A 89 0.70 -9.61 7.40
C PHE A 89 1.92 -8.74 7.64
N VAL A 90 1.80 -7.41 7.55
CA VAL A 90 2.89 -6.49 7.95
C VAL A 90 3.24 -6.69 9.42
N ALA A 91 2.23 -6.85 10.26
CA ALA A 91 2.43 -7.10 11.68
C ALA A 91 3.17 -8.42 11.94
N LEU A 92 2.89 -9.48 11.16
CA LEU A 92 3.70 -10.71 11.19
C LEU A 92 5.15 -10.46 10.77
N GLY A 93 5.37 -9.60 9.78
CA GLY A 93 6.71 -9.14 9.41
C GLY A 93 7.48 -8.54 10.57
N MET A 94 6.83 -7.67 11.35
CA MET A 94 7.45 -7.07 12.54
C MET A 94 7.85 -8.14 13.58
N VAL A 95 7.03 -9.18 13.75
CA VAL A 95 7.36 -10.32 14.62
C VAL A 95 8.61 -11.02 14.10
N VAL A 96 8.68 -11.33 12.80
CA VAL A 96 9.86 -11.95 12.18
C VAL A 96 11.09 -11.06 12.32
N THR A 97 11.01 -9.76 12.05
CA THR A 97 12.11 -8.82 12.26
C THR A 97 12.58 -8.83 13.71
N THR A 98 11.65 -8.83 14.67
CA THR A 98 11.98 -8.80 16.10
C THR A 98 12.79 -10.03 16.52
N PHE A 99 12.34 -11.23 16.11
CA PHE A 99 13.09 -12.45 16.39
C PHE A 99 14.40 -12.52 15.60
N SER A 100 14.42 -12.03 14.36
CA SER A 100 15.65 -11.97 13.56
C SER A 100 16.67 -11.04 14.20
N GLY A 101 16.24 -9.91 14.78
CA GLY A 101 17.07 -9.03 15.60
C GLY A 101 17.66 -9.74 16.82
N HIS A 102 16.87 -10.55 17.51
CA HIS A 102 17.37 -11.36 18.63
C HIS A 102 18.45 -12.35 18.20
N TYR A 103 18.14 -13.19 17.21
CA TYR A 103 18.98 -14.33 16.86
C TYR A 103 20.20 -13.94 16.02
N LEU A 104 20.07 -12.97 15.12
CA LEU A 104 21.15 -12.59 14.20
C LEU A 104 22.00 -11.44 14.72
N LEU A 105 21.40 -10.49 15.45
CA LEU A 105 22.12 -9.33 16.00
C LEU A 105 22.41 -9.45 17.50
N GLY A 106 21.90 -10.48 18.18
CA GLY A 106 22.06 -10.63 19.62
C GLY A 106 21.32 -9.56 20.43
N GLU A 107 20.29 -8.92 19.86
CA GLU A 107 19.54 -7.88 20.56
C GLU A 107 18.81 -8.47 21.78
N SER A 108 18.79 -7.75 22.90
CA SER A 108 18.03 -8.17 24.07
C SER A 108 16.52 -8.20 23.77
N LEU A 109 15.88 -9.33 24.08
CA LEU A 109 14.43 -9.50 24.02
C LEU A 109 13.87 -9.51 25.44
N PRO A 110 13.56 -8.33 26.02
CA PRO A 110 12.98 -8.27 27.35
C PRO A 110 11.60 -8.94 27.37
N ALA A 111 11.21 -9.47 28.53
CA ALA A 111 9.92 -10.15 28.71
C ALA A 111 8.72 -9.30 28.23
N MET A 112 8.77 -7.98 28.43
CA MET A 112 7.73 -7.06 27.96
C MET A 112 7.60 -7.04 26.42
N ARG A 113 8.71 -7.15 25.69
CA ARG A 113 8.70 -7.22 24.21
C ARG A 113 8.05 -8.52 23.74
N LEU A 114 8.29 -9.64 24.43
CA LEU A 114 7.64 -10.92 24.15
C LEU A 114 6.13 -10.85 24.39
N VAL A 115 5.69 -10.20 25.47
CA VAL A 115 4.25 -9.95 25.72
C VAL A 115 3.64 -9.12 24.60
N GLY A 116 4.29 -8.04 24.17
CA GLY A 116 3.83 -7.23 23.03
C GLY A 116 3.73 -8.03 21.73
N VAL A 117 4.74 -8.86 21.44
CA VAL A 117 4.71 -9.77 20.28
C VAL A 117 3.54 -10.75 20.38
N ALA A 118 3.29 -11.34 21.55
CA ALA A 118 2.15 -12.24 21.75
C ALA A 118 0.81 -11.53 21.47
N VAL A 119 0.65 -10.28 21.95
CA VAL A 119 -0.54 -9.47 21.68
C VAL A 119 -0.71 -9.18 20.18
N ILE A 120 0.38 -8.88 19.46
CA ILE A 120 0.33 -8.68 18.01
C ILE A 120 -0.14 -9.95 17.30
N VAL A 121 0.42 -11.11 17.65
CA VAL A 121 0.04 -12.39 17.04
C VAL A 121 -1.44 -12.70 17.29
N ILE A 122 -1.92 -12.49 18.53
CA ILE A 122 -3.33 -12.66 18.88
C ILE A 122 -4.21 -11.70 18.07
N GLY A 123 -3.84 -10.42 17.97
CA GLY A 123 -4.57 -9.43 17.18
C GLY A 123 -4.67 -9.81 15.70
N VAL A 124 -3.57 -10.28 15.10
CA VAL A 124 -3.55 -10.79 13.72
C VAL A 124 -4.44 -12.02 13.57
N ALA A 125 -4.39 -12.96 14.51
CA ALA A 125 -5.23 -14.17 14.48
C ALA A 125 -6.72 -13.82 14.54
N LEU A 126 -7.12 -12.89 15.43
CA LEU A 126 -8.50 -12.40 15.50
C LEU A 126 -8.94 -11.74 14.19
N LEU A 127 -8.08 -10.93 13.58
CA LEU A 127 -8.38 -10.28 12.31
C LEU A 127 -8.55 -11.29 11.18
N ALA A 128 -7.67 -12.30 11.12
CA ALA A 128 -7.77 -13.40 10.16
C ALA A 128 -9.06 -14.21 10.32
N LEU A 129 -9.54 -14.41 11.55
CA LEU A 129 -10.83 -15.05 11.84
C LEU A 129 -12.03 -14.16 11.45
N SER A 130 -11.87 -12.84 11.44
CA SER A 130 -12.92 -11.88 11.11
C SER A 130 -13.20 -11.72 9.62
N TYR A 131 -12.32 -12.19 8.72
CA TYR A 131 -12.55 -12.07 7.28
C TYR A 131 -13.35 -13.27 6.74
N PRO A 132 -14.66 -13.14 6.46
CA PRO A 132 -15.38 -14.18 5.73
C PRO A 132 -14.77 -14.35 4.33
N LYS A 133 -14.71 -15.61 3.86
CA LYS A 133 -14.07 -16.06 2.61
C LYS A 133 -14.72 -15.53 1.31
N THR A 134 -15.26 -14.32 1.28
CA THR A 134 -16.04 -13.80 0.15
C THR A 134 -15.80 -12.31 -0.04
N HIS A 135 -14.68 -11.92 -0.66
CA HIS A 135 -14.40 -10.54 -1.04
C HIS A 135 -13.96 -10.46 -2.50
N SER A 136 -14.93 -10.61 -3.42
CA SER A 136 -14.72 -10.41 -4.86
C SER A 136 -15.72 -9.40 -5.45
N GLY A 137 -16.00 -8.30 -4.73
CA GLY A 137 -17.03 -7.32 -5.11
C GLY A 137 -16.69 -5.84 -4.97
N HIS A 138 -15.74 -5.44 -4.11
CA HIS A 138 -15.56 -4.02 -3.76
C HIS A 138 -14.76 -3.21 -4.80
N VAL A 139 -13.78 -3.82 -5.47
CA VAL A 139 -12.96 -3.12 -6.49
C VAL A 139 -13.77 -2.78 -7.75
N ARG A 140 -14.82 -3.55 -8.07
CA ARG A 140 -15.66 -3.30 -9.26
C ARG A 140 -16.50 -2.03 -9.14
N ARG A 141 -16.84 -1.58 -7.93
CA ARG A 141 -17.68 -0.40 -7.71
C ARG A 141 -16.91 0.93 -7.76
N VAL A 142 -15.65 0.92 -7.31
CA VAL A 142 -14.80 2.13 -7.40
C VAL A 142 -14.43 2.42 -8.86
N ALA A 143 -14.11 1.40 -9.66
CA ALA A 143 -13.87 1.56 -11.09
C ALA A 143 -15.13 1.99 -11.89
N SER A 144 -16.32 1.51 -11.50
CA SER A 144 -17.57 1.93 -12.16
C SER A 144 -18.02 3.34 -11.78
N GLY A 145 -17.64 3.86 -10.61
CA GLY A 145 -17.92 5.24 -10.21
C GLY A 145 -17.01 6.28 -10.87
N VAL A 146 -15.81 5.87 -11.32
CA VAL A 146 -14.89 6.74 -12.09
C VAL A 146 -15.24 6.77 -13.59
N SER A 147 -16.04 5.82 -14.08
CA SER A 147 -16.48 5.74 -15.49
C SER A 147 -17.85 6.38 -15.77
N THR A 148 -18.38 7.25 -14.89
CA THR A 148 -19.63 8.00 -15.17
C THR A 148 -19.49 9.52 -15.00
N ASN A 149 -18.29 10.08 -15.15
CA ASN A 149 -18.17 11.50 -15.53
C ASN A 149 -18.16 11.65 -17.06
N GLY A 150 -19.05 10.91 -17.73
CA GLY A 150 -19.57 11.28 -19.04
C GLY A 150 -20.83 12.09 -18.77
N GLY A 151 -20.77 13.39 -19.07
CA GLY A 151 -21.88 14.32 -18.85
C GLY A 151 -23.20 13.83 -19.47
N PRO A 152 -24.35 14.38 -19.02
CA PRO A 152 -25.64 13.99 -19.55
C PRO A 152 -25.78 14.39 -21.03
N ALA A 153 -25.56 13.41 -21.92
CA ALA A 153 -26.06 13.45 -23.29
C ALA A 153 -27.57 13.19 -23.27
N ALA A 154 -28.34 14.17 -22.77
CA ALA A 154 -29.79 14.25 -22.94
C ALA A 154 -30.26 15.67 -22.60
N ALA A 155 -30.05 16.62 -23.53
CA ALA A 155 -31.01 17.68 -23.88
C ALA A 155 -30.29 18.77 -24.67
N GLU A 156 -30.05 18.47 -25.95
CA GLU A 156 -29.90 19.47 -26.99
C GLU A 156 -31.19 20.33 -27.04
N ARG A 157 -31.27 21.37 -26.20
CA ARG A 157 -32.25 22.45 -26.39
C ARG A 157 -31.63 23.47 -27.33
N LYS A 158 -31.94 23.28 -28.62
CA LYS A 158 -31.84 24.30 -29.66
C LYS A 158 -32.43 25.63 -29.15
N PRO A 159 -31.64 26.70 -28.98
CA PRO A 159 -32.21 28.03 -28.91
C PRO A 159 -32.72 28.41 -30.31
N ASP A 160 -33.72 29.28 -30.38
CA ASP A 160 -34.13 29.97 -31.62
C ASP A 160 -35.16 29.29 -32.53
N ALA A 161 -36.27 28.86 -31.93
CA ALA A 161 -37.55 28.76 -32.67
C ALA A 161 -38.78 29.27 -31.88
N ALA A 162 -38.63 29.56 -30.59
CA ALA A 162 -39.75 30.02 -29.74
C ALA A 162 -39.94 31.56 -29.70
N ILE A 163 -39.03 32.34 -30.30
CA ILE A 163 -39.16 33.82 -30.36
C ILE A 163 -39.73 34.29 -31.72
N ALA A 164 -39.82 33.42 -32.73
CA ALA A 164 -40.35 33.78 -34.06
C ALA A 164 -41.87 33.59 -34.23
N SER A 165 -42.57 32.99 -33.26
CA SER A 165 -44.03 32.81 -33.30
C SER A 165 -44.82 33.82 -32.46
N LEU A 166 -44.15 34.80 -31.85
CA LEU A 166 -44.77 35.90 -31.07
C LEU A 166 -44.87 37.22 -31.86
N THR A 167 -44.39 37.25 -33.11
CA THR A 167 -44.37 38.45 -33.98
C THR A 167 -45.00 38.22 -35.36
N ALA A 168 -45.84 37.19 -35.53
CA ALA A 168 -46.58 36.96 -36.77
C ALA A 168 -48.03 36.53 -36.47
N GLY A 169 -48.88 37.50 -36.12
CA GLY A 169 -50.29 37.23 -35.85
C GLY A 169 -51.03 38.38 -35.19
N ARG A 170 -50.89 39.62 -35.72
CA ARG A 170 -51.85 40.70 -35.47
C ARG A 170 -53.00 40.55 -36.49
N PRO A 171 -54.23 40.20 -36.09
CA PRO A 171 -55.38 40.37 -36.97
C PRO A 171 -55.79 41.84 -36.96
N SER A 172 -55.61 42.50 -38.10
CA SER A 172 -56.29 43.73 -38.44
C SER A 172 -57.74 43.41 -38.85
N ALA A 173 -58.73 43.75 -38.02
CA ALA A 173 -60.11 43.97 -38.46
C ALA A 173 -60.94 44.67 -37.37
N HIS A 174 -61.31 45.92 -37.66
CA HIS A 174 -62.47 46.68 -37.19
C HIS A 174 -63.55 46.47 -38.27
N PRO A 175 -64.84 46.16 -37.98
CA PRO A 175 -65.92 47.07 -37.55
C PRO A 175 -66.82 46.38 -36.47
N ASP A 176 -67.74 47.01 -35.73
CA ASP A 176 -68.81 47.98 -36.03
C ASP A 176 -68.93 49.10 -34.98
#